data_AF-A0A442ZV08-F1
#
_entry.id   AF-A0A442ZV08-F1
#
_cell.length_a   1.000
_cell.length_b   1.000
_cell.length_c   1.000
_cell.angle_alpha   90.00
_cell.angle_beta   90.00
_cell.angle_gamma   90.00
#
_symmetry.space_group_name_H-M   'P 1'
#
loop_
_entity.id
_entity.type
_entity.pdbx_description
1 polymer ?
#
loop_
_entity_poly.entity_id
_entity_poly.type
_entity_poly.pdbx_seq_one_letter_code
_entity_poly.pdbx_strand_id
1 'polypeptide(L)'
;MSFKVAIVGATGNVGREMLNILEERGFPVSEVVALASRRSQGTEVSFGDRTLKVRALDQYDFSDTDICIMSAGGNVSKEWSPKIGKQGCVVIDNSSAFRYDQDVPLIVPEVNPDAISLFTRKNIIANPNCSTAQLVVALKPLHDFATIKRVVVATYQSVSGAGKEGMDELFTQTRAVFVADQVDVKKFTKRIAFNVIPHIDVFLDDGFTKEEWKMVAETKKMLDPKIKLTATCVRVPVFIGHSEAVNIEFEKPITADEAREILREAPGCQVLDKREDGGYITPLDSAGEDATFISRIREDSTVDNGLSMWIVSDNLRKGAALNAVQIAELLIERGLIQPKKKAA
;
A
#
# COMPACT_ATOMS: atom_id res chain seq x y z
N MET A 1 10.37 25.21 4.59
CA MET A 1 11.31 24.53 3.67
C MET A 1 10.47 23.80 2.64
N SER A 2 10.80 23.87 1.35
CA SER A 2 10.00 23.24 0.28
C SER A 2 10.88 22.36 -0.60
N PHE A 3 10.35 21.24 -1.09
CA PHE A 3 11.10 20.15 -1.73
C PHE A 3 10.70 19.98 -3.21
N LYS A 4 11.66 19.60 -4.04
CA LYS A 4 11.42 19.15 -5.41
C LYS A 4 11.10 17.66 -5.41
N VAL A 5 9.87 17.32 -5.79
CA VAL A 5 9.35 15.95 -5.76
C VAL A 5 9.09 15.43 -7.18
N ALA A 6 9.66 14.28 -7.53
CA ALA A 6 9.39 13.60 -8.79
C ALA A 6 8.50 12.37 -8.57
N ILE A 7 7.46 12.21 -9.38
CA ILE A 7 6.56 11.05 -9.36
C ILE A 7 6.76 10.23 -10.63
N VAL A 8 7.37 9.06 -10.52
CA VAL A 8 7.60 8.15 -11.65
C VAL A 8 6.46 7.15 -11.75
N GLY A 9 5.84 7.06 -12.92
CA GLY A 9 4.58 6.34 -13.11
C GLY A 9 3.35 7.21 -12.85
N ALA A 10 3.49 8.54 -12.96
CA ALA A 10 2.44 9.53 -12.69
C ALA A 10 1.14 9.32 -13.49
N THR A 11 1.18 8.61 -14.62
CA THR A 11 -0.01 8.34 -15.44
C THR A 11 -0.83 7.13 -14.96
N GLY A 12 -0.29 6.27 -14.09
CA GLY A 12 -1.00 5.12 -13.53
C GLY A 12 -1.88 5.50 -12.34
N ASN A 13 -2.78 4.60 -11.92
CA ASN A 13 -3.74 4.86 -10.84
C ASN A 13 -3.04 5.32 -9.54
N VAL A 14 -2.04 4.57 -9.08
CA VAL A 14 -1.27 4.93 -7.87
C VAL A 14 -0.50 6.25 -8.04
N GLY A 15 0.09 6.50 -9.23
CA GLY A 15 0.83 7.74 -9.48
C GLY A 15 -0.07 8.98 -9.47
N ARG A 16 -1.30 8.86 -9.98
CA ARG A 16 -2.32 9.92 -9.88
C ARG A 16 -2.74 10.13 -8.43
N GLU A 17 -2.95 9.04 -7.69
CA GLU A 17 -3.29 9.11 -6.27
C GLU A 17 -2.18 9.78 -5.44
N MET A 18 -0.91 9.51 -5.75
CA MET A 18 0.23 10.21 -5.12
C MET A 18 0.19 11.73 -5.37
N LEU A 19 -0.19 12.16 -6.57
CA LEU A 19 -0.32 13.60 -6.88
C LEU A 19 -1.48 14.22 -6.09
N ASN A 20 -2.63 13.54 -6.02
CA ASN A 20 -3.79 14.01 -5.24
C ASN A 20 -3.42 14.15 -3.76
N ILE A 21 -2.84 13.10 -3.16
CA ILE A 21 -2.49 13.08 -1.74
C ILE A 21 -1.44 14.14 -1.39
N LEU A 22 -0.43 14.36 -2.24
CA LEU A 22 0.54 15.43 -2.02
C LEU A 22 -0.13 16.81 -1.95
N GLU A 23 -1.19 17.02 -2.73
CA GLU A 23 -1.94 18.27 -2.74
C GLU A 23 -2.91 18.38 -1.56
N GLU A 24 -3.73 17.35 -1.32
CA GLU A 24 -4.71 17.27 -0.23
C GLU A 24 -4.04 17.48 1.15
N ARG A 25 -2.82 16.94 1.31
CA ARG A 25 -2.06 17.03 2.56
C ARG A 25 -1.20 18.30 2.65
N GLY A 26 -1.24 19.17 1.63
CA GLY A 26 -0.44 20.39 1.59
C GLY A 26 1.06 20.11 1.71
N PHE A 27 1.55 19.01 1.11
CA PHE A 27 2.96 18.61 1.21
C PHE A 27 3.85 19.76 0.74
N PRO A 28 4.93 20.10 1.47
CA PRO A 28 5.72 21.31 1.20
C PRO A 28 6.56 21.16 -0.07
N VAL A 29 5.96 21.34 -1.24
CA VAL A 29 6.62 21.22 -2.54
C VAL A 29 7.06 22.57 -3.11
N SER A 30 8.28 22.64 -3.65
CA SER A 30 8.72 23.77 -4.48
C SER A 30 8.39 23.53 -5.96
N GLU A 31 8.46 22.27 -6.40
CA GLU A 31 8.14 21.81 -7.74
C GLU A 31 7.73 20.34 -7.68
N VAL A 32 6.73 19.95 -8.47
CA VAL A 32 6.34 18.56 -8.68
C VAL A 32 6.55 18.19 -10.14
N VAL A 33 7.30 17.11 -10.38
CA VAL A 33 7.62 16.62 -11.72
C VAL A 33 6.92 15.29 -11.97
N ALA A 34 5.99 15.27 -12.93
CA ALA A 34 5.34 14.05 -13.38
C ALA A 34 6.21 13.33 -14.43
N LEU A 35 6.61 12.09 -14.14
CA LEU A 35 7.47 11.27 -14.99
C LEU A 35 6.77 9.96 -15.37
N ALA A 36 6.98 9.51 -16.60
CA ALA A 36 6.51 8.19 -17.06
C ALA A 36 7.40 7.67 -18.21
N SER A 37 7.00 6.55 -18.81
CA SER A 37 7.62 6.04 -20.04
C SER A 37 7.45 6.99 -21.23
N ARG A 38 8.32 6.91 -22.24
CA ARG A 38 8.23 7.72 -23.49
C ARG A 38 6.85 7.70 -24.15
N ARG A 39 6.14 6.55 -24.14
CA ARG A 39 4.77 6.43 -24.69
C ARG A 39 3.75 7.37 -24.04
N SER A 40 4.03 7.84 -22.84
CA SER A 40 3.16 8.69 -22.03
C SER A 40 3.66 10.14 -21.95
N GLN A 41 4.77 10.46 -22.62
CA GLN A 41 5.30 11.82 -22.66
C GLN A 41 4.29 12.78 -23.29
N GLY A 42 4.15 13.96 -22.70
CA GLY A 42 3.19 14.98 -23.13
C GLY A 42 1.75 14.72 -22.66
N THR A 43 1.45 13.57 -22.05
CA THR A 43 0.18 13.37 -21.35
C THR A 43 0.08 14.38 -20.21
N GLU A 44 -1.14 14.84 -19.92
CA GLU A 44 -1.41 15.76 -18.83
C GLU A 44 -1.97 15.01 -17.61
N VAL A 45 -1.49 15.38 -16.43
CA VAL A 45 -1.98 14.91 -15.13
C VAL A 45 -2.23 16.10 -14.22
N SER A 46 -3.26 16.02 -13.38
CA SER A 46 -3.61 17.09 -12.45
C SER A 46 -2.78 17.05 -11.18
N PHE A 47 -2.56 18.23 -10.59
CA PHE A 47 -1.97 18.42 -9.27
C PHE A 47 -2.59 19.65 -8.62
N GLY A 48 -3.68 19.44 -7.87
CA GLY A 48 -4.63 20.50 -7.49
C GLY A 48 -5.16 21.21 -8.73
N ASP A 49 -5.16 22.54 -8.69
CA ASP A 49 -5.57 23.39 -9.83
C ASP A 49 -4.54 23.43 -10.98
N ARG A 50 -3.37 22.79 -10.83
CA ARG A 50 -2.31 22.81 -11.85
C ARG A 50 -2.38 21.57 -12.74
N THR A 51 -2.08 21.78 -14.01
CA THR A 51 -1.87 20.69 -14.98
C THR A 51 -0.37 20.49 -15.23
N LEU A 52 0.12 19.28 -14.96
CA LEU A 52 1.51 18.90 -15.20
C LEU A 52 1.63 18.11 -16.51
N LYS A 53 2.56 18.54 -17.38
CA LYS A 53 2.95 17.76 -18.56
C LYS A 53 3.95 16.68 -18.17
N VAL A 54 3.60 15.44 -18.46
CA VAL A 54 4.42 14.26 -18.18
C VAL A 54 5.69 14.29 -19.03
N ARG A 55 6.85 14.15 -18.38
CA ARG A 55 8.16 14.03 -19.04
C ARG A 55 8.60 12.56 -19.10
N ALA A 56 9.47 12.24 -20.05
CA ALA A 56 10.03 10.90 -20.15
C ALA A 56 11.08 10.68 -19.04
N LEU A 57 10.93 9.58 -18.29
CA LEU A 57 11.81 9.20 -17.18
C LEU A 57 13.29 9.20 -17.59
N ASP A 58 13.58 8.67 -18.77
CA ASP A 58 14.94 8.49 -19.27
C ASP A 58 15.60 9.78 -19.78
N GLN A 59 14.87 10.89 -19.81
CA GLN A 59 15.35 12.21 -20.20
C GLN A 59 15.41 13.19 -19.02
N TYR A 60 15.09 12.75 -17.81
CA TYR A 60 15.04 13.60 -16.63
C TYR A 60 16.31 13.44 -15.77
N ASP A 61 16.88 14.58 -15.36
CA ASP A 61 18.00 14.63 -14.41
C ASP A 61 17.47 14.75 -12.98
N PHE A 62 17.93 13.87 -12.10
CA PHE A 62 17.53 13.83 -10.69
C PHE A 62 18.54 14.52 -9.77
N SER A 63 19.62 15.11 -10.32
CA SER A 63 20.70 15.75 -9.55
C SER A 63 20.20 16.84 -8.59
N ASP A 64 19.16 17.58 -8.98
CA ASP A 64 18.52 18.64 -8.19
C ASP A 64 17.19 18.21 -7.53
N THR A 65 16.82 16.93 -7.65
CA THR A 65 15.58 16.39 -7.07
C THR A 65 15.82 15.91 -5.65
N ASP A 66 14.91 16.24 -4.74
CA ASP A 66 15.00 15.87 -3.33
C ASP A 66 14.43 14.47 -3.10
N ILE A 67 13.19 14.27 -3.55
CA ILE A 67 12.44 13.03 -3.33
C ILE A 67 11.90 12.51 -4.66
N CYS A 68 12.07 11.23 -4.91
CA CYS A 68 11.45 10.54 -6.03
C CYS A 68 10.55 9.42 -5.51
N ILE A 69 9.25 9.49 -5.82
CA ILE A 69 8.32 8.39 -5.52
C ILE A 69 8.17 7.53 -6.78
N MET A 70 8.55 6.27 -6.69
CA MET A 70 8.59 5.32 -7.80
C MET A 70 7.35 4.41 -7.79
N SER A 71 6.50 4.54 -8.81
CA SER A 71 5.31 3.69 -9.02
C SER A 71 5.16 3.24 -10.48
N ALA A 72 6.24 2.74 -11.07
CA ALA A 72 6.29 2.27 -12.46
C ALA A 72 6.57 0.76 -12.61
N GLY A 73 6.45 -0.01 -11.52
CA GLY A 73 6.65 -1.46 -11.50
C GLY A 73 8.10 -1.90 -11.22
N GLY A 74 8.25 -3.18 -10.86
CA GLY A 74 9.50 -3.71 -10.30
C GLY A 74 10.70 -3.66 -11.25
N ASN A 75 10.51 -3.91 -12.55
CA ASN A 75 11.62 -3.88 -13.51
C ASN A 75 12.18 -2.46 -13.70
N VAL A 76 11.30 -1.46 -13.83
CA VAL A 76 11.69 -0.05 -13.91
C VAL A 76 12.39 0.38 -12.62
N SER A 77 11.86 -0.03 -11.47
CA SER A 77 12.48 0.30 -10.18
C SER A 77 13.87 -0.28 -10.01
N LYS A 78 14.08 -1.57 -10.35
CA LYS A 78 15.41 -2.21 -10.32
C LYS A 78 16.44 -1.46 -11.14
N GLU A 79 16.03 -0.91 -12.28
CA GLU A 79 16.92 -0.16 -13.15
C GLU A 79 17.18 1.26 -12.65
N TRP A 80 16.13 1.98 -12.26
CA TRP A 80 16.17 3.43 -12.04
C TRP A 80 16.42 3.84 -10.59
N SER A 81 15.84 3.15 -9.60
CA SER A 81 15.95 3.53 -8.19
C SER A 81 17.42 3.61 -7.72
N PRO A 82 18.32 2.67 -8.07
CA PRO A 82 19.74 2.80 -7.73
C PRO A 82 20.45 3.95 -8.46
N LYS A 83 20.05 4.28 -9.69
CA LYS A 83 20.63 5.41 -10.46
C LYS A 83 20.22 6.75 -9.83
N ILE A 84 18.96 6.87 -9.44
CA ILE A 84 18.38 8.06 -8.80
C ILE A 84 18.99 8.25 -7.40
N GLY A 85 19.04 7.18 -6.59
CA GLY A 85 19.62 7.20 -5.25
C GLY A 85 21.10 7.65 -5.22
N LYS A 86 21.88 7.24 -6.23
CA LYS A 86 23.29 7.67 -6.39
C LYS A 86 23.46 9.17 -6.69
N GLN A 87 22.41 9.85 -7.18
CA GLN A 87 22.40 11.30 -7.38
C GLN A 87 21.99 12.07 -6.11
N GLY A 88 21.85 11.36 -4.97
CA GLY A 88 21.46 11.95 -3.69
C GLY A 88 19.97 12.31 -3.60
N CYS A 89 19.14 11.85 -4.53
CA CYS A 89 17.69 11.92 -4.42
C CYS A 89 17.19 10.73 -3.59
N VAL A 90 16.31 10.96 -2.62
CA VAL A 90 15.73 9.87 -1.82
C VAL A 90 14.59 9.23 -2.59
N VAL A 91 14.74 7.94 -2.87
CA VAL A 91 13.73 7.16 -3.60
C VAL A 91 12.80 6.45 -2.63
N ILE A 92 11.50 6.66 -2.78
CA ILE A 92 10.45 5.89 -2.10
C ILE A 92 9.84 4.95 -3.15
N ASP A 93 10.22 3.67 -3.09
CA ASP A 93 9.85 2.67 -4.08
C ASP A 93 8.58 1.92 -3.71
N ASN A 94 7.52 2.11 -4.48
CA ASN A 94 6.26 1.40 -4.30
C ASN A 94 6.29 -0.05 -4.80
N SER A 95 7.30 -0.42 -5.58
CA SER A 95 7.42 -1.76 -6.13
C SER A 95 7.90 -2.79 -5.10
N SER A 96 7.86 -4.07 -5.47
CA SER A 96 8.44 -5.14 -4.65
C SER A 96 9.96 -5.31 -4.83
N ALA A 97 10.62 -4.49 -5.66
CA ALA A 97 12.01 -4.68 -6.07
C ALA A 97 13.00 -4.68 -4.90
N PHE A 98 12.80 -3.79 -3.92
CA PHE A 98 13.75 -3.58 -2.83
C PHE A 98 13.21 -3.96 -1.44
N ARG A 99 11.98 -4.48 -1.35
CA ARG A 99 11.34 -4.79 -0.05
C ARG A 99 12.14 -5.79 0.79
N TYR A 100 12.92 -6.67 0.15
CA TYR A 100 13.73 -7.70 0.80
C TYR A 100 15.22 -7.40 0.83
N ASP A 101 15.64 -6.28 0.27
CA ASP A 101 17.02 -5.84 0.36
C ASP A 101 17.33 -5.46 1.83
N GLN A 102 18.43 -5.98 2.37
CA GLN A 102 18.82 -5.75 3.77
C GLN A 102 19.32 -4.32 4.02
N ASP A 103 19.69 -3.61 2.96
CA ASP A 103 20.13 -2.21 3.01
C ASP A 103 19.03 -1.21 2.66
N VAL A 104 17.81 -1.69 2.41
CA VAL A 104 16.65 -0.85 2.14
C VAL A 104 15.61 -1.05 3.25
N PRO A 105 15.27 0.00 4.01
CA PRO A 105 14.19 -0.10 4.98
C PRO A 105 12.84 -0.27 4.26
N LEU A 106 11.98 -1.11 4.84
CA LEU A 106 10.59 -1.30 4.43
C LEU A 106 9.74 -0.62 5.50
N ILE A 107 9.00 0.43 5.16
CA ILE A 107 8.43 1.34 6.17
C ILE A 107 6.90 1.44 6.07
N VAL A 108 6.25 1.30 7.22
CA VAL A 108 4.94 1.90 7.50
C VAL A 108 5.15 2.85 8.69
N PRO A 109 4.93 4.17 8.52
CA PRO A 109 5.27 5.16 9.56
C PRO A 109 4.67 4.88 10.94
N GLU A 110 3.47 4.31 11.01
CA GLU A 110 2.80 3.96 12.27
C GLU A 110 3.35 2.68 12.93
N VAL A 111 4.14 1.89 12.20
CA VAL A 111 4.60 0.56 12.62
C VAL A 111 6.08 0.56 13.00
N ASN A 112 6.93 1.06 12.12
CA ASN A 112 8.39 0.95 12.29
C ASN A 112 9.14 2.22 11.85
N PRO A 113 8.75 3.42 12.35
CA PRO A 113 9.31 4.68 11.88
C PRO A 113 10.81 4.81 12.14
N ASP A 114 11.36 4.12 13.14
CA ASP A 114 12.79 4.22 13.48
C ASP A 114 13.72 3.57 12.45
N ALA A 115 13.22 2.59 11.71
CA ALA A 115 13.97 1.95 10.64
C ALA A 115 14.25 2.90 9.47
N ILE A 116 13.55 4.06 9.39
CA ILE A 116 13.68 4.98 8.26
C ILE A 116 15.12 5.46 8.07
N SER A 117 15.89 5.65 9.16
CA SER A 117 17.29 6.11 9.13
C SER A 117 18.24 5.24 8.28
N LEU A 118 17.88 3.97 8.05
CA LEU A 118 18.63 3.03 7.22
C LEU A 118 18.62 3.40 5.73
N PHE A 119 17.74 4.30 5.30
CA PHE A 119 17.63 4.73 3.89
C PHE A 119 18.96 5.24 3.32
N THR A 120 19.80 5.84 4.17
CA THR A 120 21.09 6.44 3.82
C THR A 120 22.07 5.47 3.16
N ARG A 121 21.90 4.15 3.33
CA ARG A 121 22.75 3.13 2.71
C ARG A 121 22.64 3.12 1.19
N LYS A 122 21.44 3.35 0.65
CA LYS A 122 21.16 3.29 -0.79
C LYS A 122 20.40 4.52 -1.33
N ASN A 123 19.97 5.42 -0.45
CA ASN A 123 18.96 6.46 -0.71
C ASN A 123 17.66 5.87 -1.27
N ILE A 124 17.27 4.68 -0.80
CA ILE A 124 16.04 4.00 -1.19
C ILE A 124 15.30 3.59 0.08
N ILE A 125 13.99 3.78 0.09
CA ILE A 125 13.03 3.26 1.07
C ILE A 125 12.00 2.48 0.28
N ALA A 126 11.65 1.28 0.74
CA ALA A 126 10.61 0.48 0.12
C ALA A 126 9.25 0.74 0.80
N ASN A 127 8.22 0.91 0.00
CA ASN A 127 6.82 0.87 0.41
C ASN A 127 6.33 -0.58 0.40
N PRO A 128 5.54 -1.02 1.38
CA PRO A 128 5.02 -2.38 1.45
C PRO A 128 3.92 -2.68 0.43
N ASN A 129 3.51 -3.95 0.38
CA ASN A 129 2.32 -4.42 -0.29
C ASN A 129 1.08 -3.82 0.37
N CYS A 130 0.06 -3.51 -0.44
CA CYS A 130 -1.17 -2.90 0.03
C CYS A 130 -1.91 -3.73 1.10
N SER A 131 -2.00 -5.05 0.94
CA SER A 131 -2.58 -5.93 1.95
C SER A 131 -1.73 -5.98 3.22
N THR A 132 -0.40 -6.02 3.09
CA THR A 132 0.46 -6.00 4.28
C THR A 132 0.34 -4.69 5.05
N ALA A 133 0.31 -3.55 4.35
CA ALA A 133 0.26 -2.23 4.96
C ALA A 133 -0.94 -2.07 5.91
N GLN A 134 -2.17 -2.33 5.43
CA GLN A 134 -3.37 -2.24 6.25
C GLN A 134 -3.34 -3.24 7.42
N LEU A 135 -2.81 -4.45 7.18
CA LEU A 135 -2.71 -5.47 8.21
C LEU A 135 -1.80 -4.99 9.35
N VAL A 136 -0.57 -4.56 9.04
CA VAL A 136 0.39 -4.22 10.09
C VAL A 136 0.03 -2.95 10.86
N VAL A 137 -0.71 -2.02 10.24
CA VAL A 137 -1.27 -0.84 10.94
C VAL A 137 -2.22 -1.28 12.06
N ALA A 138 -3.12 -2.23 11.79
CA ALA A 138 -4.01 -2.77 12.80
C ALA A 138 -3.30 -3.71 13.80
N LEU A 139 -2.32 -4.50 13.34
CA LEU A 139 -1.62 -5.46 14.21
C LEU A 139 -0.66 -4.79 15.20
N LYS A 140 0.04 -3.72 14.81
CA LYS A 140 1.06 -3.07 15.65
C LYS A 140 0.59 -2.70 17.05
N PRO A 141 -0.49 -1.91 17.24
CA PRO A 141 -0.90 -1.47 18.57
C PRO A 141 -1.36 -2.66 19.44
N LEU A 142 -1.95 -3.69 18.82
CA LEU A 142 -2.32 -4.91 19.53
C LEU A 142 -1.10 -5.73 19.92
N HIS A 143 -0.11 -5.84 19.04
CA HIS A 143 1.15 -6.53 19.29
C HIS A 143 1.94 -5.92 20.45
N ASP A 144 1.94 -4.59 20.54
CA ASP A 144 2.60 -3.88 21.65
C ASP A 144 1.91 -4.14 22.98
N PHE A 145 0.57 -4.23 22.98
CA PHE A 145 -0.20 -4.55 24.17
C PHE A 145 -0.03 -6.01 24.57
N ALA A 146 -0.33 -6.93 23.65
CA ALA A 146 -0.20 -8.38 23.80
C ALA A 146 0.57 -8.92 22.59
N THR A 147 1.74 -9.51 22.84
CA THR A 147 2.61 -10.02 21.77
C THR A 147 1.86 -11.04 20.91
N ILE A 148 1.85 -10.82 19.60
CA ILE A 148 1.21 -11.72 18.63
C ILE A 148 2.07 -12.95 18.41
N LYS A 149 1.48 -14.13 18.56
CA LYS A 149 2.10 -15.42 18.20
C LYS A 149 1.82 -15.80 16.76
N ARG A 150 0.55 -15.71 16.36
CA ARG A 150 0.06 -16.25 15.10
C ARG A 150 -1.01 -15.35 14.49
N VAL A 151 -1.00 -15.28 13.16
CA VAL A 151 -1.99 -14.58 12.34
C VAL A 151 -2.45 -15.51 11.22
N VAL A 152 -3.75 -15.63 11.05
CA VAL A 152 -4.37 -16.24 9.86
C VAL A 152 -5.16 -15.16 9.16
N VAL A 153 -4.91 -14.95 7.88
CA VAL A 153 -5.61 -13.93 7.09
C VAL A 153 -6.16 -14.51 5.79
N ALA A 154 -7.42 -14.21 5.51
CA ALA A 154 -8.02 -14.37 4.19
C ALA A 154 -8.31 -12.98 3.61
N THR A 155 -7.68 -12.66 2.47
CA THR A 155 -7.86 -11.36 1.83
C THR A 155 -8.96 -11.41 0.78
N TYR A 156 -9.63 -10.28 0.59
CA TYR A 156 -10.65 -10.00 -0.41
C TYR A 156 -10.20 -8.73 -1.13
N GLN A 157 -9.27 -8.90 -2.05
CA GLN A 157 -8.58 -7.80 -2.71
C GLN A 157 -9.36 -7.31 -3.94
N SER A 158 -9.56 -5.99 -4.02
CA SER A 158 -10.14 -5.29 -5.17
C SER A 158 -9.32 -5.43 -6.46
N VAL A 159 -9.93 -5.17 -7.61
CA VAL A 159 -9.28 -5.21 -8.92
C VAL A 159 -8.34 -4.04 -9.20
N SER A 160 -8.46 -2.91 -8.48
CA SER A 160 -7.53 -1.78 -8.62
C SER A 160 -6.09 -2.14 -8.23
N GLY A 161 -5.89 -3.15 -7.37
CA GLY A 161 -4.56 -3.70 -7.06
C GLY A 161 -3.85 -4.32 -8.28
N ALA A 162 -4.60 -4.70 -9.32
CA ALA A 162 -4.05 -5.15 -10.61
C ALA A 162 -3.86 -4.00 -11.62
N GLY A 163 -4.03 -2.75 -11.17
CA GLY A 163 -3.95 -1.53 -11.98
C GLY A 163 -5.19 -1.27 -12.82
N LYS A 164 -5.09 -0.27 -13.71
CA LYS A 164 -6.19 0.18 -14.58
C LYS A 164 -6.81 -0.97 -15.39
N GLU A 165 -5.98 -1.84 -15.97
CA GLU A 165 -6.44 -2.99 -16.76
C GLU A 165 -7.35 -3.94 -15.97
N GLY A 166 -7.10 -4.12 -14.67
CA GLY A 166 -7.94 -4.96 -13.82
C GLY A 166 -9.33 -4.35 -13.59
N MET A 167 -9.38 -3.02 -13.42
CA MET A 167 -10.64 -2.27 -13.31
C MET A 167 -11.41 -2.28 -14.63
N ASP A 168 -10.73 -2.02 -15.75
CA ASP A 168 -11.32 -2.02 -17.09
C ASP A 168 -11.91 -3.41 -17.43
N GLU A 169 -11.23 -4.50 -17.05
CA GLU A 169 -11.72 -5.86 -17.25
C GLU A 169 -12.97 -6.16 -16.43
N LEU A 170 -13.00 -5.82 -15.14
CA LEU A 170 -14.19 -6.01 -14.32
C LEU A 170 -15.38 -5.24 -14.89
N PHE A 171 -15.18 -3.99 -15.29
CA PHE A 171 -16.22 -3.16 -15.90
C PHE A 171 -16.74 -3.79 -17.21
N THR A 172 -15.84 -4.18 -18.10
CA THR A 172 -16.18 -4.75 -19.41
C THR A 172 -16.90 -6.09 -19.27
N GLN A 173 -16.38 -7.00 -18.43
CA GLN A 173 -17.01 -8.29 -18.18
C GLN A 173 -18.39 -8.13 -17.52
N THR A 174 -18.54 -7.21 -16.57
CA THR A 174 -19.83 -6.94 -15.91
C THR A 174 -20.87 -6.45 -16.92
N ARG A 175 -20.50 -5.50 -17.79
CA ARG A 175 -21.38 -5.05 -18.87
C ARG A 175 -21.78 -6.18 -19.81
N ALA A 176 -20.81 -6.97 -20.28
CA ALA A 176 -21.06 -8.06 -21.22
C ALA A 176 -22.07 -9.07 -20.66
N VAL A 177 -22.01 -9.39 -19.36
CA VAL A 177 -22.97 -10.30 -18.70
C VAL A 177 -24.41 -9.79 -18.78
N PHE A 178 -24.64 -8.49 -18.60
CA PHE A 178 -25.99 -7.91 -18.64
C PHE A 178 -26.57 -7.76 -20.05
N VAL A 179 -25.72 -7.68 -21.08
CA VAL A 179 -26.15 -7.61 -22.48
C VAL A 179 -26.04 -8.94 -23.22
N ALA A 180 -25.80 -10.04 -22.50
CA ALA A 180 -25.59 -11.39 -23.04
C ALA A 180 -24.52 -11.47 -24.15
N ASP A 181 -23.48 -10.65 -24.01
CA ASP A 181 -22.33 -10.59 -24.93
C ASP A 181 -21.20 -11.51 -24.45
N GLN A 182 -20.20 -11.74 -25.30
CA GLN A 182 -19.05 -12.56 -24.97
C GLN A 182 -18.23 -11.97 -23.81
N VAL A 183 -17.95 -12.81 -22.81
CA VAL A 183 -17.12 -12.42 -21.66
C VAL A 183 -15.67 -12.82 -21.90
N ASP A 184 -14.84 -11.85 -22.29
CA ASP A 184 -13.40 -12.06 -22.48
C ASP A 184 -12.60 -11.97 -21.17
N VAL A 185 -11.62 -12.86 -21.02
CA VAL A 185 -10.67 -12.90 -19.91
C VAL A 185 -9.28 -12.54 -20.45
N LYS A 186 -8.71 -11.40 -20.03
CA LYS A 186 -7.45 -10.88 -20.62
C LYS A 186 -6.37 -10.66 -19.56
N LYS A 187 -6.69 -9.90 -18.53
CA LYS A 187 -5.83 -9.51 -17.40
C LYS A 187 -5.78 -10.58 -16.33
N PHE A 188 -6.93 -11.14 -15.96
CA PHE A 188 -7.02 -12.18 -14.95
C PHE A 188 -6.93 -13.56 -15.60
N THR A 189 -6.65 -14.60 -14.81
CA THR A 189 -6.59 -16.00 -15.31
C THR A 189 -7.97 -16.66 -15.38
N LYS A 190 -8.98 -16.01 -14.80
CA LYS A 190 -10.40 -16.41 -14.80
C LYS A 190 -11.26 -15.15 -14.87
N ARG A 191 -12.51 -15.30 -15.29
CA ARG A 191 -13.52 -14.22 -15.22
C ARG A 191 -13.58 -13.68 -13.80
N ILE A 192 -13.49 -12.36 -13.63
CA ILE A 192 -13.62 -11.70 -12.33
C ILE A 192 -15.05 -11.22 -12.06
N ALA A 193 -15.81 -10.82 -13.09
CA ALA A 193 -17.19 -10.38 -12.89
C ALA A 193 -18.05 -11.48 -12.27
N PHE A 194 -18.67 -11.19 -11.11
CA PHE A 194 -19.48 -12.13 -10.34
C PHE A 194 -18.72 -13.41 -9.91
N ASN A 195 -17.41 -13.31 -9.67
CA ASN A 195 -16.57 -14.44 -9.31
C ASN A 195 -15.50 -14.07 -8.28
N VAL A 196 -14.90 -15.08 -7.68
CA VAL A 196 -13.85 -14.97 -6.66
C VAL A 196 -12.65 -15.81 -7.11
N ILE A 197 -11.47 -15.18 -7.25
CA ILE A 197 -10.27 -15.83 -7.81
C ILE A 197 -9.21 -15.99 -6.71
N PRO A 198 -8.94 -17.21 -6.21
CA PRO A 198 -7.96 -17.45 -5.14
C PRO A 198 -6.52 -17.52 -5.69
N HIS A 199 -6.13 -16.51 -6.47
CA HIS A 199 -4.82 -16.45 -7.12
C HIS A 199 -4.45 -14.99 -7.39
N ILE A 200 -3.44 -14.50 -6.68
CA ILE A 200 -2.87 -13.16 -6.87
C ILE A 200 -1.35 -13.28 -7.00
N ASP A 201 -0.79 -12.63 -8.02
CA ASP A 201 0.61 -12.81 -8.43
C ASP A 201 0.84 -14.25 -8.93
N VAL A 202 2.09 -14.72 -8.99
CA VAL A 202 2.45 -16.06 -9.47
C VAL A 202 2.48 -17.09 -8.33
N PHE A 203 2.25 -18.37 -8.63
CA PHE A 203 2.55 -19.47 -7.72
C PHE A 203 4.05 -19.63 -7.47
N LEU A 204 4.39 -20.05 -6.26
CA LEU A 204 5.69 -20.53 -5.82
C LEU A 204 5.69 -22.07 -5.79
N ASP A 205 6.88 -22.67 -5.62
CA ASP A 205 7.06 -24.13 -5.71
C ASP A 205 6.35 -24.92 -4.59
N ASP A 206 6.03 -24.27 -3.47
CA ASP A 206 5.36 -24.86 -2.31
C ASP A 206 3.82 -24.73 -2.35
N GLY A 207 3.27 -24.18 -3.45
CA GLY A 207 1.84 -24.01 -3.66
C GLY A 207 1.27 -22.69 -3.14
N PHE A 208 2.04 -21.90 -2.39
CA PHE A 208 1.65 -20.52 -2.07
C PHE A 208 1.80 -19.62 -3.29
N THR A 209 1.06 -18.53 -3.32
CA THR A 209 1.28 -17.43 -4.25
C THR A 209 2.32 -16.47 -3.71
N LYS A 210 2.95 -15.72 -4.61
CA LYS A 210 3.91 -14.69 -4.24
C LYS A 210 3.27 -13.56 -3.42
N GLU A 211 1.96 -13.31 -3.58
CA GLU A 211 1.25 -12.33 -2.74
C GLU A 211 1.12 -12.82 -1.29
N GLU A 212 0.77 -14.09 -1.08
CA GLU A 212 0.69 -14.69 0.25
C GLU A 212 2.07 -14.70 0.94
N TRP A 213 3.12 -15.05 0.18
CA TRP A 213 4.49 -14.97 0.67
C TRP A 213 4.90 -13.54 1.05
N LYS A 214 4.50 -12.53 0.26
CA LYS A 214 4.79 -11.12 0.61
C LYS A 214 4.19 -10.74 1.95
N MET A 215 2.93 -11.09 2.20
CA MET A 215 2.30 -10.78 3.50
C MET A 215 3.10 -11.36 4.67
N VAL A 216 3.56 -12.61 4.56
CA VAL A 216 4.38 -13.24 5.61
C VAL A 216 5.71 -12.51 5.78
N ALA A 217 6.44 -12.32 4.69
CA ALA A 217 7.82 -11.86 4.75
C ALA A 217 7.91 -10.36 5.09
N GLU A 218 6.98 -9.54 4.59
CA GLU A 218 6.90 -8.11 4.88
C GLU A 218 6.42 -7.85 6.32
N THR A 219 5.42 -8.57 6.83
CA THR A 219 5.02 -8.47 8.25
C THR A 219 6.17 -8.80 9.19
N LYS A 220 6.93 -9.86 8.91
CA LYS A 220 8.12 -10.22 9.72
C LYS A 220 9.22 -9.16 9.70
N LYS A 221 9.43 -8.51 8.55
CA LYS A 221 10.45 -7.46 8.41
C LYS A 221 10.06 -6.17 9.13
N MET A 222 8.77 -5.81 9.13
CA MET A 222 8.31 -4.54 9.69
C MET A 222 7.90 -4.62 11.16
N LEU A 223 7.25 -5.72 11.58
CA LEU A 223 6.61 -5.83 12.88
C LEU A 223 7.42 -6.71 13.85
N ASP A 224 7.43 -8.03 13.62
CA ASP A 224 8.20 -8.96 14.45
C ASP A 224 8.51 -10.25 13.64
N PRO A 225 9.79 -10.66 13.52
CA PRO A 225 10.17 -11.88 12.81
C PRO A 225 9.61 -13.17 13.43
N LYS A 226 9.17 -13.16 14.69
CA LYS A 226 8.60 -14.32 15.41
C LYS A 226 7.15 -14.60 15.05
N ILE A 227 6.43 -13.65 14.46
CA ILE A 227 5.02 -13.83 14.09
C ILE A 227 4.88 -14.96 13.08
N LYS A 228 4.02 -15.93 13.40
CA LYS A 228 3.64 -17.03 12.48
C LYS A 228 2.41 -16.61 11.69
N LEU A 229 2.61 -16.16 10.46
CA LEU A 229 1.53 -15.74 9.56
C LEU A 229 1.26 -16.78 8.49
N THR A 230 -0.01 -17.04 8.20
CA THR A 230 -0.46 -17.71 6.97
C THR A 230 -1.53 -16.86 6.29
N ALA A 231 -1.47 -16.77 4.97
CA ALA A 231 -2.39 -15.95 4.17
C ALA A 231 -3.05 -16.80 3.08
N THR A 232 -4.28 -16.44 2.74
CA THR A 232 -4.93 -16.84 1.49
C THR A 232 -5.36 -15.58 0.75
N CYS A 233 -4.80 -15.34 -0.42
CA CYS A 233 -5.00 -14.08 -1.14
C CYS A 233 -5.99 -14.24 -2.30
N VAL A 234 -7.12 -13.53 -2.22
CA VAL A 234 -8.25 -13.74 -3.14
C VAL A 234 -8.66 -12.44 -3.81
N ARG A 235 -8.78 -12.46 -5.15
CA ARG A 235 -9.30 -11.33 -5.93
C ARG A 235 -10.82 -11.40 -5.99
N VAL A 236 -11.49 -10.29 -5.68
CA VAL A 236 -12.95 -10.16 -5.67
C VAL A 236 -13.43 -9.06 -6.62
N PRO A 237 -14.72 -9.05 -7.05
CA PRO A 237 -15.23 -8.09 -8.03
C PRO A 237 -15.58 -6.75 -7.37
N VAL A 238 -14.60 -6.16 -6.69
CA VAL A 238 -14.67 -4.86 -6.01
C VAL A 238 -13.68 -3.94 -6.72
N PHE A 239 -14.09 -2.70 -7.04
CA PHE A 239 -13.22 -1.77 -7.78
C PHE A 239 -12.04 -1.28 -6.94
N ILE A 240 -12.31 -0.74 -5.76
CA ILE A 240 -11.31 -0.14 -4.85
C ILE A 240 -11.65 -0.59 -3.42
N GLY A 241 -10.63 -0.74 -2.58
CA GLY A 241 -10.76 -1.21 -1.21
C GLY A 241 -10.38 -2.68 -1.07
N HIS A 242 -9.38 -2.98 -0.25
CA HIS A 242 -9.07 -4.35 0.15
C HIS A 242 -9.77 -4.66 1.46
N SER A 243 -10.10 -5.93 1.66
CA SER A 243 -10.63 -6.38 2.94
C SER A 243 -9.97 -7.66 3.41
N GLU A 244 -9.91 -7.85 4.71
CA GLU A 244 -9.18 -8.94 5.33
C GLU A 244 -9.98 -9.49 6.52
N ALA A 245 -10.30 -10.78 6.46
CA ALA A 245 -10.74 -11.52 7.63
C ALA A 245 -9.50 -12.03 8.36
N VAL A 246 -9.30 -11.58 9.59
CA VAL A 246 -8.07 -11.83 10.34
C VAL A 246 -8.39 -12.51 11.67
N ASN A 247 -7.69 -13.61 11.93
CA ASN A 247 -7.64 -14.28 13.23
C ASN A 247 -6.23 -14.12 13.81
N ILE A 248 -6.16 -13.75 15.08
CA ILE A 248 -4.93 -13.47 15.80
C ILE A 248 -4.91 -14.30 17.09
N GLU A 249 -3.75 -14.87 17.40
CA GLU A 249 -3.48 -15.56 18.66
C GLU A 249 -2.38 -14.80 19.41
N PHE A 250 -2.60 -14.53 20.70
CA PHE A 250 -1.71 -13.72 21.53
C PHE A 250 -0.96 -14.54 22.60
N GLU A 251 0.17 -14.01 23.07
CA GLU A 251 0.92 -14.59 24.19
C GLU A 251 0.16 -14.52 25.52
N LYS A 252 -0.59 -13.44 25.73
CA LYS A 252 -1.43 -13.20 26.90
C LYS A 252 -2.85 -12.80 26.48
N PRO A 253 -3.85 -12.90 27.38
CA PRO A 253 -5.21 -12.51 27.08
C PRO A 253 -5.34 -11.05 26.64
N ILE A 254 -6.26 -10.80 25.72
CA ILE A 254 -6.77 -9.48 25.35
C ILE A 254 -8.26 -9.65 25.03
N THR A 255 -9.12 -8.87 25.69
CA THR A 255 -10.56 -8.90 25.45
C THR A 255 -10.92 -8.13 24.18
N ALA A 256 -12.10 -8.41 23.61
CA ALA A 256 -12.56 -7.66 22.46
C ALA A 256 -12.74 -6.16 22.74
N ASP A 257 -13.11 -5.79 23.97
CA ASP A 257 -13.29 -4.39 24.37
C ASP A 257 -11.94 -3.67 24.53
N GLU A 258 -10.94 -4.29 25.16
CA GLU A 258 -9.58 -3.74 25.21
C GLU A 258 -9.01 -3.51 23.80
N ALA A 259 -9.19 -4.49 22.90
CA ALA A 259 -8.76 -4.37 21.51
C ALA A 259 -9.44 -3.20 20.79
N ARG A 260 -10.75 -2.97 21.02
CA ARG A 260 -11.47 -1.81 20.45
C ARG A 260 -10.88 -0.49 20.93
N GLU A 261 -10.64 -0.33 22.23
CA GLU A 261 -10.10 0.92 22.77
C GLU A 261 -8.68 1.19 22.25
N ILE A 262 -7.82 0.16 22.24
CA ILE A 262 -6.46 0.26 21.69
C ILE A 262 -6.49 0.71 20.22
N LEU A 263 -7.36 0.10 19.40
CA LEU A 263 -7.46 0.42 17.98
C LEU A 263 -8.12 1.77 17.69
N ARG A 264 -8.97 2.30 18.58
CA ARG A 264 -9.54 3.65 18.43
C ARG A 264 -8.51 4.75 18.62
N GLU A 265 -7.57 4.54 19.54
CA GLU A 265 -6.51 5.51 19.84
C GLU A 265 -5.28 5.34 18.93
N ALA A 266 -5.20 4.23 18.18
CA ALA A 266 -4.06 3.93 17.32
C ALA A 266 -4.02 4.85 16.07
N PRO A 267 -2.88 5.50 15.78
CA PRO A 267 -2.72 6.31 14.58
C PRO A 267 -3.00 5.51 13.30
N GLY A 268 -3.80 6.08 12.40
CA GLY A 268 -4.16 5.45 11.13
C GLY A 268 -5.26 4.39 11.24
N CYS A 269 -5.76 4.06 12.44
CA CYS A 269 -6.89 3.16 12.64
C CYS A 269 -8.20 3.92 12.86
N GLN A 270 -9.31 3.33 12.40
CA GLN A 270 -10.66 3.80 12.74
C GLN A 270 -11.60 2.62 12.99
N VAL A 271 -12.20 2.56 14.18
CA VAL A 271 -13.06 1.44 14.58
C VAL A 271 -14.53 1.74 14.27
N LEU A 272 -15.13 0.91 13.42
CA LEU A 272 -16.56 0.89 13.09
C LEU A 272 -17.09 -0.50 13.43
N ASP A 273 -17.39 -0.74 14.71
CA ASP A 273 -17.76 -2.08 15.19
C ASP A 273 -19.00 -2.03 16.09
N LYS A 274 -20.16 -1.85 15.47
CA LYS A 274 -21.46 -1.94 16.13
C LYS A 274 -22.12 -3.27 15.82
N ARG A 275 -22.76 -3.87 16.83
CA ARG A 275 -23.48 -5.15 16.70
C ARG A 275 -24.93 -4.94 16.24
N GLU A 276 -25.08 -4.25 15.11
CA GLU A 276 -26.35 -3.94 14.46
C GLU A 276 -26.20 -3.98 12.94
N ASP A 277 -27.31 -4.01 12.21
CA ASP A 277 -27.29 -4.02 10.73
C ASP A 277 -26.60 -2.77 10.18
N GLY A 278 -25.62 -2.96 9.30
CA GLY A 278 -24.79 -1.87 8.76
C GLY A 278 -23.74 -1.32 9.75
N GLY A 279 -23.60 -1.89 10.94
CA GLY A 279 -22.65 -1.47 11.97
C GLY A 279 -21.17 -1.78 11.69
N TYR A 280 -20.80 -2.04 10.44
CA TYR A 280 -19.47 -2.48 10.02
C TYR A 280 -19.07 -1.85 8.69
N ILE A 281 -17.76 -1.75 8.45
CA ILE A 281 -17.19 -1.17 7.22
C ILE A 281 -17.13 -2.21 6.08
N THR A 282 -17.35 -1.75 4.85
CA THR A 282 -17.13 -2.52 3.62
C THR A 282 -16.06 -1.85 2.75
N PRO A 283 -15.45 -2.57 1.79
CA PRO A 283 -14.44 -1.94 0.92
C PRO A 283 -14.96 -0.76 0.10
N LEU A 284 -16.27 -0.71 -0.20
CA LEU A 284 -16.88 0.44 -0.85
C LEU A 284 -16.77 1.72 0.01
N ASP A 285 -17.00 1.59 1.31
CA ASP A 285 -16.97 2.71 2.26
C ASP A 285 -15.55 3.25 2.49
N SER A 286 -14.53 2.43 2.26
CA SER A 286 -13.13 2.83 2.45
C SER A 286 -12.53 3.62 1.29
N ALA A 287 -13.15 3.59 0.10
CA ALA A 287 -12.55 4.18 -1.09
C ALA A 287 -12.45 5.71 -0.97
N GLY A 288 -11.25 6.26 -1.19
CA GLY A 288 -10.97 7.69 -1.01
C GLY A 288 -10.59 8.09 0.42
N GLU A 289 -10.68 7.17 1.38
CA GLU A 289 -10.36 7.46 2.79
C GLU A 289 -8.92 7.05 3.13
N ASP A 290 -8.30 7.79 4.06
CA ASP A 290 -6.92 7.58 4.50
C ASP A 290 -6.78 6.48 5.56
N ALA A 291 -7.86 6.20 6.29
CA ALA A 291 -7.83 5.31 7.44
C ALA A 291 -7.76 3.81 7.06
N THR A 292 -7.20 3.02 7.97
CA THR A 292 -7.43 1.58 8.05
C THR A 292 -8.61 1.35 8.99
N PHE A 293 -9.72 0.88 8.46
CA PHE A 293 -10.94 0.66 9.21
C PHE A 293 -10.97 -0.76 9.79
N ILE A 294 -11.46 -0.88 11.03
CA ILE A 294 -11.59 -2.16 11.72
C ILE A 294 -13.02 -2.35 12.22
N SER A 295 -13.57 -3.52 11.93
CA SER A 295 -14.90 -3.97 12.33
C SER A 295 -14.87 -5.41 12.84
N ARG A 296 -16.01 -5.89 13.34
CA ARG A 296 -16.26 -7.29 13.68
C ARG A 296 -15.27 -7.86 14.71
N ILE A 297 -14.81 -7.02 15.62
CA ILE A 297 -13.84 -7.40 16.67
C ILE A 297 -14.54 -8.32 17.67
N ARG A 298 -14.01 -9.52 17.86
CA ARG A 298 -14.60 -10.51 18.78
C ARG A 298 -13.55 -11.50 19.22
N GLU A 299 -13.71 -12.02 20.43
CA GLU A 299 -12.88 -13.13 20.90
C GLU A 299 -13.15 -14.40 20.07
N ASP A 300 -12.08 -15.13 19.78
CA ASP A 300 -12.11 -16.41 19.07
C ASP A 300 -11.97 -17.53 20.11
N SER A 301 -13.06 -18.26 20.35
CA SER A 301 -13.12 -19.32 21.36
C SER A 301 -12.43 -20.63 20.94
N THR A 302 -11.87 -20.69 19.73
CA THR A 302 -11.24 -21.92 19.21
C THR A 302 -9.75 -22.03 19.50
N VAL A 303 -9.13 -20.94 19.95
CA VAL A 303 -7.70 -20.86 20.32
C VAL A 303 -7.52 -20.02 21.58
N ASP A 304 -6.47 -20.29 22.35
CA ASP A 304 -6.17 -19.51 23.55
C ASP A 304 -5.81 -18.07 23.19
N ASN A 305 -6.38 -17.09 23.91
CA ASN A 305 -6.18 -15.66 23.67
C ASN A 305 -6.45 -15.29 22.20
N GLY A 306 -7.50 -15.85 21.61
CA GLY A 306 -7.87 -15.62 20.22
C GLY A 306 -8.68 -14.34 20.01
N LEU A 307 -8.41 -13.61 18.93
CA LEU A 307 -9.22 -12.48 18.47
C LEU A 307 -9.47 -12.59 16.96
N SER A 308 -10.70 -12.31 16.55
CA SER A 308 -11.10 -12.18 15.14
C SER A 308 -11.49 -10.74 14.83
N MET A 309 -11.14 -10.25 13.64
CA MET A 309 -11.55 -8.93 13.16
C MET A 309 -11.67 -8.89 11.63
N TRP A 310 -12.28 -7.82 11.15
CA TRP A 310 -12.40 -7.46 9.75
C TRP A 310 -11.68 -6.13 9.51
N ILE A 311 -10.71 -6.11 8.61
CA ILE A 311 -9.90 -4.94 8.30
C ILE A 311 -10.16 -4.51 6.86
N VAL A 312 -10.36 -3.21 6.65
CA VAL A 312 -10.61 -2.65 5.32
C VAL A 312 -9.83 -1.36 5.14
N SER A 313 -9.21 -1.16 3.98
CA SER A 313 -8.60 0.11 3.64
C SER A 313 -8.53 0.32 2.12
N ASP A 314 -8.44 1.56 1.69
CA ASP A 314 -8.17 1.90 0.30
C ASP A 314 -6.75 1.46 -0.08
N ASN A 315 -6.68 0.47 -0.97
CA ASN A 315 -5.45 -0.15 -1.41
C ASN A 315 -4.60 0.75 -2.34
N LEU A 316 -5.19 1.79 -2.93
CA LEU A 316 -4.47 2.81 -3.70
C LEU A 316 -3.95 3.93 -2.80
N ARG A 317 -4.66 4.25 -1.72
CA ARG A 317 -4.24 5.23 -0.71
C ARG A 317 -3.34 4.60 0.34
N LYS A 318 -3.85 4.19 1.52
CA LYS A 318 -3.02 3.65 2.61
C LYS A 318 -2.18 2.45 2.18
N GLY A 319 -2.71 1.63 1.28
CA GLY A 319 -1.98 0.49 0.71
C GLY A 319 -0.83 0.85 -0.25
N ALA A 320 -0.74 2.10 -0.73
CA ALA A 320 0.27 2.51 -1.70
C ALA A 320 0.64 4.00 -1.59
N ALA A 321 -0.17 4.89 -2.17
CA ALA A 321 0.17 6.29 -2.36
C ALA A 321 0.29 7.08 -1.06
N LEU A 322 -0.66 6.92 -0.14
CA LEU A 322 -0.64 7.62 1.15
C LEU A 322 0.58 7.20 1.96
N ASN A 323 0.85 5.90 2.09
CA ASN A 323 2.00 5.43 2.86
C ASN A 323 3.31 5.96 2.26
N ALA A 324 3.43 6.04 0.93
CA ALA A 324 4.60 6.61 0.28
C ALA A 324 4.77 8.12 0.58
N VAL A 325 3.68 8.89 0.60
CA VAL A 325 3.70 10.30 1.00
C VAL A 325 4.01 10.45 2.48
N GLN A 326 3.43 9.63 3.35
CA GLN A 326 3.72 9.65 4.79
C GLN A 326 5.17 9.25 5.10
N ILE A 327 5.80 8.38 4.32
CA ILE A 327 7.25 8.11 4.42
C ILE A 327 8.04 9.40 4.10
N ALA A 328 7.64 10.14 3.06
CA ALA A 328 8.27 11.41 2.72
C ALA A 328 8.08 12.46 3.83
N GLU A 329 6.88 12.54 4.41
CA GLU A 329 6.58 13.40 5.56
C GLU A 329 7.47 13.05 6.76
N LEU A 330 7.58 11.76 7.07
CA LEU A 330 8.41 11.25 8.17
C LEU A 330 9.91 11.62 8.00
N LEU A 331 10.43 11.62 6.78
CA LEU A 331 11.80 12.10 6.50
C LEU A 331 11.97 13.57 6.87
N ILE A 332 10.97 14.40 6.57
CA ILE A 332 10.98 15.85 6.81
C ILE A 332 10.81 16.13 8.31
N GLU A 333 9.83 15.50 8.95
CA GLU A 333 9.54 15.65 10.37
C GLU A 333 10.72 15.28 11.26
N ARG A 334 11.46 14.22 10.89
CA ARG A 334 12.68 13.81 11.58
C ARG A 334 13.93 14.60 11.18
N GLY A 335 13.82 15.55 10.26
CA GLY A 335 14.94 16.37 9.77
C GLY A 335 16.04 15.57 9.06
N LEU A 336 15.70 14.39 8.52
CA LEU A 336 16.66 13.46 7.90
C LEU A 336 17.08 13.88 6.49
N ILE A 337 16.33 14.79 5.88
CA ILE A 337 16.61 15.40 4.59
C ILE A 337 16.49 16.91 4.68
N GLN A 338 17.23 17.61 3.82
CA GLN A 338 17.14 19.06 3.65
C GLN A 338 16.91 19.33 2.16
N PRO A 339 16.09 20.33 1.79
CA PRO A 339 15.93 20.68 0.39
C PRO A 339 17.27 21.04 -0.25
N LYS A 340 17.54 20.49 -1.42
CA LYS A 340 18.68 20.88 -2.24
C LYS A 340 18.55 22.36 -2.59
N LYS A 341 19.64 23.11 -2.43
CA LYS A 341 19.70 24.49 -2.94
C LYS A 341 19.52 24.42 -4.44
N LYS A 342 18.61 25.24 -5.02
CA LYS A 342 18.51 25.38 -6.48
C LYS A 342 19.91 25.58 -7.03
N ALA A 343 20.33 24.72 -7.95
CA ALA A 343 21.56 24.93 -8.70
C ALA A 343 21.43 26.33 -9.35
N ALA A 344 22.43 27.19 -9.08
CA ALA A 344 22.44 28.58 -9.51
C ALA A 344 22.52 28.71 -11.04
#